data_AF-A0A9P5S273-F1
#
_entry.id   AF-A0A9P5S273-F1
#
_cell.length_a   1.000
_cell.length_b   1.000
_cell.length_c   1.000
_cell.angle_alpha   90.00
_cell.angle_beta   90.00
_cell.angle_gamma   90.00
#
_symmetry.space_group_name_H-M   'P 1'
#
loop_
_entity.id
_entity.type
_entity.pdbx_description
1 polymer ?
#
loop_
_entity_poly.entity_id
_entity_poly.type
_entity_poly.pdbx_seq_one_letter_code
_entity_poly.pdbx_strand_id
1 'polypeptide(L)'
;MNGIEANFMFAPLANNGGAQVWVEVKSGLTKKFAVSPTGGFEYHIHVKPVGPNNDCMATGGHLDPTNVGAVKCLPAQPEKCQEGDLSGSS
;
A
#
# COMPACT_ATOMS: atom_id res chain seq x y z
N MET A 1 11.33 15.05 14.16
CA MET A 1 11.27 13.57 14.15
C MET A 1 11.77 13.13 12.79
N ASN A 2 12.66 12.15 12.73
CA ASN A 2 13.00 11.54 11.45
C ASN A 2 11.81 10.65 11.07
N GLY A 3 11.16 10.94 9.93
CA GLY A 3 9.98 10.20 9.45
C GLY A 3 10.33 8.76 9.04
N ILE A 4 9.35 8.07 8.44
CA ILE A 4 9.60 6.76 7.80
C ILE A 4 10.30 7.03 6.47
N GLU A 5 11.40 6.32 6.20
CA GLU A 5 12.05 6.32 4.90
C GLU A 5 12.01 4.89 4.33
N ALA A 6 11.39 4.75 3.16
CA ALA A 6 11.29 3.49 2.44
C ALA A 6 11.34 3.71 0.93
N ASN A 7 11.86 2.73 0.21
CA ASN A 7 11.80 2.66 -1.25
C ASN A 7 10.76 1.61 -1.66
N PHE A 8 9.90 1.97 -2.60
CA PHE A 8 8.98 1.06 -3.28
C PHE A 8 9.41 0.95 -4.73
N MET A 9 9.74 -0.26 -5.17
CA MET A 9 10.18 -0.52 -6.54
C MET A 9 9.20 -1.47 -7.20
N PHE A 10 8.73 -1.10 -8.39
CA PHE A 10 7.79 -1.88 -9.18
C PHE A 10 8.50 -2.28 -10.48
N ALA A 11 8.52 -3.57 -10.80
CA ALA A 11 8.98 -4.05 -12.10
C ALA A 11 7.93 -4.97 -12.74
N PRO A 12 7.77 -4.93 -14.07
CA PRO A 12 6.87 -5.83 -14.76
C PRO A 12 7.35 -7.28 -14.65
N LEU A 13 6.41 -8.20 -14.46
CA LEU A 13 6.66 -9.63 -14.68
C LEU A 13 6.56 -9.96 -16.18
N ALA A 14 7.25 -11.02 -16.60
CA ALA A 14 7.17 -11.50 -17.99
C ALA A 14 5.71 -11.80 -18.39
N ASN A 15 5.42 -11.67 -19.69
CA ASN A 15 4.12 -12.01 -20.28
C ASN A 15 2.91 -11.26 -19.67
N ASN A 16 3.12 -10.03 -19.18
CA ASN A 16 2.05 -9.22 -18.58
C ASN A 16 1.42 -9.89 -17.33
N GLY A 17 2.14 -10.78 -16.66
CA GLY A 17 1.65 -11.55 -15.50
C GLY A 17 1.51 -10.74 -14.20
N GLY A 18 1.56 -9.41 -14.26
CA GLY A 18 1.52 -8.51 -13.11
C GLY A 18 2.83 -7.77 -12.88
N ALA A 19 3.04 -7.33 -11.65
CA ALA A 19 4.23 -6.60 -11.23
C ALA A 19 4.89 -7.28 -10.02
N GLN A 20 6.21 -7.32 -10.01
CA GLN A 20 6.98 -7.60 -8.81
C GLN A 20 7.19 -6.30 -8.04
N VAL A 21 6.95 -6.36 -6.73
CA VAL A 21 7.06 -5.21 -5.83
C VAL A 21 8.12 -5.50 -4.77
N TRP A 22 9.11 -4.61 -4.66
CA TRP A 22 10.11 -4.63 -3.60
C TRP A 22 9.89 -3.45 -2.68
N VAL A 23 9.77 -3.73 -1.38
CA VAL A 23 9.65 -2.71 -0.33
C VAL A 23 10.90 -2.78 0.54
N GLU A 24 11.71 -1.74 0.49
CA GLU A 24 12.91 -1.60 1.31
C GLU A 24 12.69 -0.49 2.33
N VAL A 25 12.49 -0.86 3.60
CA VAL A 25 12.37 0.10 4.70
C VAL A 25 13.76 0.42 5.23
N LYS A 26 14.20 1.67 5.08
CA LYS A 26 15.52 2.12 5.52
C LYS A 26 15.53 2.55 6.98
N SER A 27 14.50 3.29 7.42
CA SER A 27 14.44 3.82 8.78
C SER A 27 13.04 4.26 9.21
N GLY A 28 12.88 4.56 10.51
CA GLY A 28 11.70 5.26 11.05
C GLY A 28 10.46 4.39 11.33
N LEU A 29 10.41 3.15 10.83
CA LEU A 29 9.32 2.24 11.11
C LEU A 29 9.42 1.70 12.55
N THR A 30 8.53 2.15 13.43
CA THR A 30 8.52 1.72 14.85
C THR A 30 7.14 1.23 15.26
N LYS A 31 7.05 0.10 15.97
CA LYS A 31 5.76 -0.53 16.36
C LYS A 31 4.79 0.38 17.13
N LYS A 32 5.27 1.53 17.64
CA LYS A 32 4.45 2.59 18.22
C LYS A 32 3.37 3.10 17.25
N PHE A 33 3.63 3.08 15.95
CA PHE A 33 2.74 3.58 14.91
C PHE A 33 2.04 2.47 14.12
N ALA A 34 2.15 1.21 14.54
CA ALA A 34 1.48 0.09 13.88
C ALA A 34 -0.04 0.23 14.04
N VAL A 35 -0.77 -0.08 12.97
CA VAL A 35 -2.25 0.01 12.92
C VAL A 35 -2.90 -1.00 13.89
N SER A 36 -2.16 -2.06 14.24
CA SER A 36 -2.52 -3.01 15.30
C SER A 36 -1.27 -3.66 15.91
N PRO A 37 -1.31 -4.10 17.19
CA PRO A 37 -0.25 -4.88 17.83
C PRO A 37 0.12 -6.16 17.07
N THR A 38 -0.81 -6.69 16.26
CA THR A 38 -0.65 -7.88 15.42
C THR A 38 -0.67 -7.59 13.91
N GLY A 39 -1.13 -6.41 13.49
CA GLY A 39 -1.41 -6.08 12.07
C GLY A 39 -0.31 -5.31 11.34
N GLY A 40 0.76 -4.87 12.01
CA GLY A 40 1.86 -4.18 11.34
C GLY A 40 1.46 -2.83 10.73
N PHE A 41 1.98 -2.54 9.53
CA PHE A 41 1.73 -1.31 8.78
C PHE A 41 1.09 -1.64 7.44
N GLU A 42 -0.11 -1.12 7.22
CA GLU A 42 -0.80 -1.23 5.94
C GLU A 42 -0.23 -0.19 4.97
N TYR A 43 -0.12 -0.57 3.70
CA TYR A 43 0.39 0.28 2.65
C TYR A 43 -0.37 0.00 1.36
N HIS A 44 -0.75 1.07 0.68
CA HIS A 44 -1.59 1.00 -0.51
C HIS A 44 -1.30 2.15 -1.47
N ILE A 45 -1.70 1.96 -2.71
CA ILE A 45 -1.67 3.00 -3.75
C ILE A 45 -2.93 3.85 -3.60
N HIS A 46 -2.76 5.17 -3.57
CA HIS A 46 -3.87 6.12 -3.54
C HIS A 46 -4.22 6.66 -4.93
N VAL A 47 -5.43 7.19 -5.06
CA VAL A 47 -5.96 7.72 -6.34
C VAL A 47 -5.35 9.06 -6.78
N LYS A 48 -4.70 9.81 -5.88
CA LYS A 48 -4.08 11.12 -6.19
C LYS A 48 -2.63 11.18 -5.72
N PRO A 49 -1.80 12.04 -6.37
CA PRO A 49 -0.46 12.37 -5.87
C PRO A 49 -0.49 12.96 -4.46
N VAL A 50 0.65 12.89 -3.76
CA VAL A 50 0.85 13.57 -2.47
C VAL A 50 0.63 15.08 -2.64
N GLY A 51 -0.09 15.69 -1.69
CA GLY A 51 -0.38 17.11 -1.73
C GLY A 51 0.82 18.01 -1.42
N PRO A 52 0.68 19.34 -1.57
CA PRO A 52 1.69 20.29 -1.14
C PRO A 52 2.08 20.09 0.33
N ASN A 53 3.33 20.39 0.68
CA ASN A 53 3.87 20.24 2.03
C ASN A 53 3.80 18.81 2.60
N ASN A 54 3.84 17.80 1.72
CA ASN A 54 3.73 16.37 2.08
C ASN A 54 2.41 16.02 2.80
N ASP A 55 1.31 16.68 2.43
CA ASP A 55 -0.02 16.32 2.95
C ASP A 55 -0.48 14.97 2.39
N CYS A 56 -0.39 13.94 3.25
CA CYS A 56 -0.83 12.59 2.93
C CYS A 56 -2.36 12.50 2.76
N MET A 57 -3.17 13.36 3.41
CA MET A 57 -4.63 13.26 3.31
C MET A 57 -5.14 13.64 1.91
N ALA A 58 -4.36 14.44 1.18
CA ALA A 58 -4.70 14.88 -0.17
C ALA A 58 -4.66 13.75 -1.22
N THR A 59 -4.04 12.61 -0.92
CA THR A 59 -3.95 11.45 -1.82
C THR A 59 -5.31 10.78 -2.03
N GLY A 60 -6.28 11.00 -1.13
CA GLY A 60 -7.65 10.51 -1.25
C GLY A 60 -7.80 9.05 -0.83
N GLY A 61 -8.79 8.34 -1.42
CA GLY A 61 -9.03 6.93 -1.12
C GLY A 61 -7.99 5.98 -1.73
N HIS A 62 -8.17 4.69 -1.47
CA HIS A 62 -7.39 3.63 -2.12
C HIS A 62 -7.69 3.61 -3.62
N LEU A 63 -6.70 3.24 -4.43
CA LEU A 63 -6.88 2.95 -5.84
C LEU A 63 -7.73 1.67 -5.99
N ASP A 64 -8.96 1.85 -6.45
CA ASP A 64 -9.98 0.80 -6.58
C ASP A 64 -10.78 0.96 -7.89
N PRO A 65 -10.15 0.76 -9.06
CA PRO A 65 -10.81 0.87 -10.36
C PRO A 65 -11.96 -0.13 -10.57
N THR A 66 -12.00 -1.25 -9.86
CA THR A 66 -13.11 -2.22 -9.93
C THR A 66 -14.23 -1.96 -8.91
N ASN A 67 -14.04 -0.97 -8.03
CA ASN A 67 -15.02 -0.51 -7.04
C ASN A 67 -15.49 -1.65 -6.11
N VAL A 68 -14.56 -2.50 -5.68
CA VAL A 68 -14.85 -3.59 -4.72
C VAL A 68 -15.16 -3.06 -3.32
N GLY A 69 -14.71 -1.83 -3.01
CA GLY A 69 -14.96 -1.15 -1.76
C GLY A 69 -14.06 -1.59 -0.61
N ALA A 70 -14.37 -1.14 0.61
CA ALA A 70 -13.55 -1.35 1.81
C ALA A 70 -13.71 -2.77 2.42
N VAL A 71 -13.85 -3.80 1.59
CA VAL A 71 -13.87 -5.18 2.04
C VAL A 71 -12.45 -5.56 2.46
N LYS A 72 -12.32 -6.28 3.58
CA LYS A 72 -11.01 -6.80 4.01
C LYS A 72 -10.43 -7.66 2.90
N CYS A 73 -9.27 -7.26 2.37
CA CYS A 73 -8.54 -8.06 1.41
C CYS A 73 -8.09 -9.37 2.07
N LEU A 74 -8.33 -10.48 1.37
CA LEU A 74 -7.92 -11.82 1.80
C LEU A 74 -7.11 -12.44 0.66
N PRO A 75 -5.89 -12.95 0.92
CA PRO A 75 -5.07 -13.58 -0.13
C PRO A 75 -5.76 -14.75 -0.86
N ALA A 76 -6.75 -15.37 -0.23
CA ALA A 76 -7.56 -16.44 -0.82
C ALA A 76 -8.66 -15.97 -1.79
N GLN A 77 -8.96 -14.66 -1.81
CA GLN A 77 -9.97 -14.02 -2.67
C GLN A 77 -9.41 -12.70 -3.23
N PRO A 78 -8.28 -12.74 -3.98
CA PRO A 78 -7.60 -11.54 -4.46
C PRO A 78 -8.48 -10.68 -5.38
N GLU A 79 -9.48 -11.27 -6.03
CA GLU A 79 -10.45 -10.57 -6.87
C GLU A 79 -11.40 -9.63 -6.10
N LYS A 80 -11.42 -9.73 -4.77
CA LYS A 80 -12.19 -8.85 -3.88
C LYS A 80 -11.32 -7.80 -3.18
N CYS A 81 -10.04 -7.80 -3.47
CA CYS A 81 -9.10 -6.80 -2.96
C CYS A 81 -9.11 -5.59 -3.89
N GLN A 82 -9.00 -4.41 -3.31
CA GLN A 82 -8.77 -3.19 -4.09
C GLN A 82 -7.40 -3.34 -4.77
N GLU A 83 -7.27 -3.00 -6.05
CA GLU A 83 -6.00 -3.21 -6.76
C GLU A 83 -4.83 -2.44 -6.13
N GLY A 84 -5.12 -1.35 -5.40
CA GLY A 84 -4.14 -0.59 -4.65
C GLY A 84 -3.72 -1.18 -3.30
N ASP A 85 -4.42 -2.18 -2.74
CA ASP A 85 -4.06 -2.77 -1.42
C ASP A 85 -2.94 -3.80 -1.55
N LEU A 86 -1.71 -3.37 -1.25
CA LEU A 86 -0.51 -4.21 -1.38
C LEU A 86 -0.20 -4.97 -0.08
N SER A 87 -0.68 -4.50 1.06
CA SER A 87 -0.48 -5.14 2.37
C SER A 87 -1.43 -6.30 2.65
N GLY A 88 -2.66 -6.24 2.13
CA GLY A 88 -3.65 -7.31 2.28
C GLY A 88 -3.53 -8.41 1.24
N SER A 89 -2.94 -8.11 0.07
CA SER A 89 -2.78 -9.04 -1.05
C SER A 89 -1.57 -9.98 -0.92
N SER A 90 -0.67 -9.71 0.03
CA SER A 90 0.59 -10.43 0.25
C SER A 90 0.49 -11.54 1.31
#